data_AF-C5T4E8-F1
#
_entry.id   AF-C5T4E8-F1
#
_cell.length_a   1.000
_cell.length_b   1.000
_cell.length_c   1.000
_cell.angle_alpha   90.00
_cell.angle_beta   90.00
_cell.angle_gamma   90.00
#
_symmetry.space_group_name_H-M   'P 1'
#
loop_
_entity.id
_entity.type
_entity.pdbx_description
1 polymer ?
#
loop_
_entity_poly.entity_id
_entity_poly.type
_entity_poly.pdbx_seq_one_letter_code
_entity_poly.pdbx_strand_id
1 'polypeptide(L)'
;AGAAQSIVRGLATELINSAHDTAQLQQAWVQLEPSERNMPELAIHAALRLAALGGDPAQVRAWLLPVWERMVKVPGGLSDHHALKLVRALEAGLDTLDAPWLSRIESAQLANPRDARLQYLAGVACLKHQLWGKAQQLLTQAAPQLPDASLRASAWRHLAELAERRNDSEAAATAWKKAALEH
;
A
#
# COMPACT_ATOMS: atom_id res chain seq x y z
N ALA A 1 -24.66 18.26 -5.07
CA ALA A 1 -23.41 17.81 -5.73
C ALA A 1 -23.15 16.30 -5.63
N GLY A 2 -23.54 15.61 -4.55
CA GLY A 2 -23.16 14.20 -4.31
C GLY A 2 -23.63 13.16 -5.34
N ALA A 3 -24.83 13.31 -5.92
CA ALA A 3 -25.37 12.33 -6.86
C ALA A 3 -24.66 12.34 -8.23
N ALA A 4 -24.31 13.52 -8.75
CA ALA A 4 -23.53 13.62 -10.00
C ALA A 4 -22.12 13.03 -9.80
N GLN A 5 -21.51 13.28 -8.65
CA GLN A 5 -20.19 12.75 -8.30
C GLN A 5 -20.19 11.23 -8.11
N SER A 6 -21.27 10.64 -7.57
CA SER A 6 -21.39 9.19 -7.46
C SER A 6 -21.58 8.51 -8.83
N ILE A 7 -22.31 9.15 -9.74
CA ILE A 7 -22.48 8.64 -11.12
C ILE A 7 -21.14 8.68 -11.86
N VAL A 8 -20.44 9.81 -11.80
CA VAL A 8 -19.11 9.97 -12.40
C VAL A 8 -18.14 8.91 -11.89
N ARG A 9 -18.10 8.68 -10.57
CA ARG A 9 -17.26 7.63 -9.97
C ARG A 9 -17.63 6.24 -10.47
N GLY A 10 -18.92 5.94 -10.58
CA GLY A 10 -19.40 4.67 -11.12
C GLY A 10 -18.92 4.42 -12.54
N LEU A 11 -19.14 5.40 -13.43
CA LEU A 11 -18.74 5.32 -14.83
C LEU A 11 -17.23 5.21 -15.01
N ALA A 12 -16.44 6.01 -14.27
CA ALA A 12 -14.98 5.94 -14.30
C ALA A 12 -14.48 4.56 -13.82
N THR A 13 -15.12 3.98 -12.80
CA THR A 13 -14.79 2.64 -12.29
C THR A 13 -15.10 1.57 -13.33
N GLU A 14 -16.25 1.65 -14.00
CA GLU A 14 -16.63 0.75 -15.09
C GLU A 14 -15.66 0.85 -16.27
N LEU A 15 -15.26 2.06 -16.65
CA LEU A 15 -14.29 2.30 -17.72
C LEU A 15 -12.91 1.68 -17.40
N ILE A 16 -12.46 1.78 -16.14
CA ILE A 16 -11.22 1.11 -15.70
C ILE A 16 -11.37 -0.42 -15.74
N ASN A 17 -12.54 -0.94 -15.33
CA ASN A 17 -12.79 -2.38 -15.28
C ASN A 17 -12.91 -3.02 -16.67
N SER A 18 -13.41 -2.27 -17.66
CA SER A 18 -13.58 -2.75 -19.03
C SER A 18 -12.26 -2.84 -19.81
N ALA A 19 -11.16 -2.32 -19.27
CA ALA A 19 -9.83 -2.49 -19.86
C ALA A 19 -9.28 -3.90 -19.62
N HIS A 20 -8.93 -4.60 -20.71
CA HIS A 20 -8.42 -5.98 -20.68
C HIS A 20 -6.91 -6.07 -20.86
N ASP A 21 -6.26 -4.97 -21.23
CA ASP A 21 -4.81 -4.87 -21.36
C ASP A 21 -4.33 -3.48 -20.89
N THR A 22 -3.01 -3.32 -20.79
CA THR A 22 -2.39 -2.09 -20.27
C THR A 22 -2.63 -0.89 -21.19
N ALA A 23 -2.73 -1.08 -22.50
CA ALA A 23 -2.97 0.00 -23.45
C ALA A 23 -4.40 0.54 -23.35
N GLN A 24 -5.40 -0.35 -23.28
CA GLN A 24 -6.81 0.01 -23.04
C GLN A 24 -6.95 0.77 -21.72
N LEU A 25 -6.27 0.30 -20.66
CA LEU A 25 -6.33 0.96 -19.36
C LEU A 25 -5.69 2.35 -19.39
N GLN A 26 -4.55 2.50 -20.06
CA GLN A 26 -3.91 3.81 -20.22
C GLN A 26 -4.79 4.79 -21.02
N GLN A 27 -5.44 4.32 -22.08
CA GLN A 27 -6.37 5.13 -22.86
C GLN A 27 -7.57 5.57 -22.01
N ALA A 28 -8.20 4.63 -21.30
CA ALA A 28 -9.27 4.92 -20.34
C ALA A 28 -8.82 5.94 -19.29
N TRP A 29 -7.63 5.77 -18.72
CA TRP A 29 -7.09 6.67 -17.71
C TRP A 29 -6.87 8.09 -18.23
N VAL A 30 -6.37 8.25 -19.46
CA VAL A 30 -6.14 9.58 -20.06
C VAL A 30 -7.45 10.28 -20.41
N GLN A 31 -8.53 9.54 -20.69
CA GLN A 31 -9.87 10.12 -20.91
C GLN A 31 -10.48 10.72 -19.65
N LEU A 32 -10.06 10.25 -18.47
CA LEU A 32 -10.52 10.81 -17.20
C LEU A 32 -9.97 12.23 -16.98
N GLU A 33 -10.83 13.10 -16.46
CA GLU A 33 -10.46 14.44 -16.08
C GLU A 33 -9.39 14.42 -14.96
N PRO A 34 -8.54 15.45 -14.86
CA PRO A 34 -7.59 15.56 -13.76
C PRO A 34 -8.27 15.49 -12.38
N SER A 35 -9.49 15.99 -12.25
CA SER A 35 -10.30 15.94 -11.02
C SER A 35 -10.64 14.50 -10.61
N GLU A 36 -11.01 13.65 -11.57
CA GLU A 36 -11.34 12.23 -11.40
C GLU A 36 -10.09 11.41 -11.11
N ARG A 37 -9.00 11.64 -11.86
CA ARG A 37 -7.71 10.97 -11.63
C ARG A 37 -7.11 11.26 -10.27
N ASN A 38 -7.46 12.40 -9.67
CA ASN A 38 -7.03 12.77 -8.32
C ASN A 38 -7.94 12.21 -7.21
N MET A 39 -9.04 11.52 -7.55
CA MET A 39 -9.85 10.82 -6.55
C MET A 39 -9.08 9.58 -6.04
N PRO A 40 -8.84 9.46 -4.71
CA PRO A 40 -8.09 8.34 -4.13
C PRO A 40 -8.58 6.97 -4.58
N GLU A 41 -9.89 6.75 -4.55
CA GLU A 41 -10.52 5.49 -4.92
C GLU A 41 -10.24 5.09 -6.37
N LEU A 42 -10.29 6.04 -7.32
CA LEU A 42 -10.07 5.78 -8.74
C LEU A 42 -8.60 5.56 -9.04
N ALA A 43 -7.72 6.39 -8.47
CA ALA A 43 -6.28 6.26 -8.64
C ALA A 43 -5.74 4.94 -8.08
N ILE A 44 -6.17 4.55 -6.87
CA ILE A 44 -5.77 3.25 -6.30
C ILE A 44 -6.32 2.09 -7.15
N HIS A 45 -7.58 2.17 -7.57
CA HIS A 45 -8.21 1.13 -8.38
C HIS A 45 -7.53 0.96 -9.75
N ALA A 46 -7.26 2.06 -10.44
CA ALA A 46 -6.56 2.06 -11.73
C ALA A 46 -5.13 1.51 -11.58
N ALA A 47 -4.39 1.92 -10.54
CA ALA A 47 -3.03 1.43 -10.29
C ALA A 47 -3.00 -0.07 -10.00
N LEU A 48 -3.93 -0.58 -9.18
CA LEU A 48 -4.07 -2.01 -8.90
C LEU A 48 -4.44 -2.79 -10.17
N ARG A 49 -5.35 -2.26 -10.99
CA ARG A 49 -5.71 -2.87 -12.27
C ARG A 49 -4.52 -2.91 -13.22
N LEU A 50 -3.74 -1.83 -13.29
CA LEU A 50 -2.54 -1.76 -14.11
C LEU A 50 -1.51 -2.82 -13.69
N ALA A 51 -1.28 -2.96 -12.39
CA ALA A 51 -0.40 -4.01 -11.85
C ALA A 51 -0.92 -5.42 -12.20
N ALA A 52 -2.22 -5.67 -12.05
CA ALA A 52 -2.84 -6.96 -12.37
C ALA A 52 -2.77 -7.32 -13.86
N LEU A 53 -2.71 -6.32 -14.75
CA LEU A 53 -2.54 -6.49 -16.19
C LEU A 53 -1.07 -6.57 -16.62
N GLY A 54 -0.12 -6.60 -15.67
CA GLY A 54 1.31 -6.66 -15.97
C GLY A 54 1.90 -5.33 -16.44
N GLY A 55 1.30 -4.21 -16.07
CA GLY A 55 1.80 -2.87 -16.40
C GLY A 55 3.11 -2.54 -15.69
N ASP A 56 3.78 -1.50 -16.20
CA ASP A 56 5.06 -1.03 -15.66
C ASP A 56 4.92 -0.62 -14.19
N PRO A 57 5.70 -1.22 -13.27
CA PRO A 57 5.69 -0.84 -11.85
C PRO A 57 5.96 0.64 -11.61
N ALA A 58 6.79 1.29 -12.43
CA ALA A 58 7.03 2.73 -12.30
C ALA A 58 5.77 3.54 -12.58
N GLN A 59 4.97 3.13 -13.56
CA GLN A 59 3.71 3.77 -13.89
C GLN A 59 2.63 3.52 -12.82
N VAL A 60 2.54 2.30 -12.28
CA VAL A 60 1.67 1.99 -11.12
C VAL A 60 1.97 2.94 -9.98
N ARG A 61 3.25 3.11 -9.63
CA ARG A 61 3.68 4.02 -8.57
C ARG A 61 3.38 5.48 -8.90
N ALA A 62 3.56 5.90 -10.16
CA ALA A 62 3.23 7.25 -10.59
C ALA A 62 1.74 7.57 -10.37
N TRP A 63 0.84 6.61 -10.58
CA TRP A 63 -0.60 6.79 -10.34
C TRP A 63 -0.96 6.78 -8.85
N LEU A 64 -0.20 6.08 -8.01
CA LEU A 64 -0.38 6.09 -6.56
C LEU A 64 0.19 7.34 -5.89
N LEU A 65 1.14 8.04 -6.52
CA LEU A 65 1.86 9.16 -5.91
C LEU A 65 0.94 10.28 -5.39
N PRO A 66 -0.05 10.79 -6.13
CA PRO A 66 -0.93 11.86 -5.63
C PRO A 66 -1.71 11.43 -4.37
N VAL A 67 -2.12 10.16 -4.32
CA VAL A 67 -2.86 9.58 -3.19
C VAL A 67 -1.96 9.42 -1.97
N TRP A 68 -0.72 8.97 -2.18
CA TRP A 68 0.32 8.93 -1.15
C TRP A 68 0.61 10.31 -0.56
N GLU A 69 0.82 11.31 -1.41
CA GLU A 69 1.09 12.66 -0.93
C GLU A 69 -0.06 13.22 -0.10
N ARG A 70 -1.30 12.94 -0.51
CA ARG A 70 -2.48 13.30 0.26
C ARG A 70 -2.52 12.60 1.62
N MET A 71 -2.17 11.31 1.69
CA MET A 71 -2.08 10.57 2.97
C MET A 71 -1.06 11.17 3.93
N VAL A 72 0.11 11.55 3.43
CA VAL A 72 1.24 11.99 4.25
C VAL A 72 1.16 13.46 4.64
N LYS A 73 0.70 14.33 3.72
CA LYS A 73 0.71 15.79 3.91
C LYS A 73 -0.57 16.33 4.56
N VAL A 74 -1.69 15.62 4.43
CA VAL A 74 -2.99 16.11 4.92
C VAL A 74 -3.48 15.18 6.04
N PRO A 75 -3.51 15.64 7.31
CA PRO A 75 -4.11 14.90 8.40
C PRO A 75 -5.57 14.55 8.09
N GLY A 76 -5.94 13.27 8.15
CA GLY A 76 -7.28 12.81 7.74
C GLY A 76 -7.57 12.96 6.25
N GLY A 77 -6.54 13.15 5.41
CA GLY A 77 -6.68 13.34 3.97
C GLY A 77 -7.26 12.14 3.25
N LEU A 78 -7.12 10.94 3.81
CA LEU A 78 -7.73 9.69 3.35
C LEU A 78 -8.61 9.09 4.45
N SER A 79 -9.69 8.44 4.05
CA SER A 79 -10.41 7.51 4.92
C SER A 79 -9.55 6.28 5.19
N ASP A 80 -9.80 5.59 6.31
CA ASP A 80 -9.03 4.40 6.69
C ASP A 80 -9.09 3.30 5.62
N HIS A 81 -10.23 3.15 4.95
CA HIS A 81 -10.39 2.23 3.83
C HIS A 81 -9.48 2.55 2.65
N HIS A 82 -9.39 3.82 2.25
CA HIS A 82 -8.51 4.23 1.15
C HIS A 82 -7.03 4.17 1.54
N ALA A 83 -6.70 4.53 2.78
CA ALA A 83 -5.35 4.38 3.31
C ALA A 83 -4.92 2.89 3.30
N LEU A 84 -5.80 1.98 3.74
CA LEU A 84 -5.54 0.54 3.69
C LEU A 84 -5.30 0.05 2.27
N LYS A 85 -6.18 0.39 1.32
CA LYS A 85 -6.02 0.00 -0.08
C LYS A 85 -4.72 0.54 -0.69
N LEU A 86 -4.35 1.79 -0.38
CA LEU A 86 -3.09 2.38 -0.82
C LEU A 86 -1.88 1.61 -0.26
N VAL A 87 -1.89 1.32 1.04
CA VAL A 87 -0.80 0.57 1.70
C VAL A 87 -0.64 -0.82 1.06
N ARG A 88 -1.75 -1.52 0.78
CA ARG A 88 -1.72 -2.81 0.09
C ARG A 88 -1.20 -2.72 -1.34
N ALA A 89 -1.60 -1.69 -2.08
CA ALA A 89 -1.12 -1.46 -3.43
C ALA A 89 0.40 -1.22 -3.46
N LEU A 90 0.91 -0.43 -2.52
CA LEU A 90 2.34 -0.19 -2.37
C LEU A 90 3.07 -1.45 -1.91
N GLU A 91 2.52 -2.19 -0.93
CA GLU A 91 3.09 -3.44 -0.41
C GLU A 91 3.34 -4.46 -1.52
N ALA A 92 2.37 -4.67 -2.41
CA ALA A 92 2.48 -5.61 -3.52
C ALA A 92 3.58 -5.23 -4.52
N GLY A 93 3.91 -3.94 -4.62
CA GLY A 93 4.95 -3.42 -5.51
C GLY A 93 6.33 -3.25 -4.86
N LEU A 94 6.50 -3.59 -3.58
CA LEU A 94 7.72 -3.26 -2.82
C LEU A 94 9.00 -3.86 -3.42
N ASP A 95 8.92 -5.05 -4.02
CA ASP A 95 10.07 -5.73 -4.64
C ASP A 95 10.68 -4.97 -5.82
N THR A 96 9.93 -4.02 -6.40
CA THR A 96 10.33 -3.24 -7.56
C THR A 96 10.50 -1.76 -7.26
N LEU A 97 10.56 -1.38 -5.97
CA LEU A 97 10.73 0.01 -5.59
C LEU A 97 12.09 0.54 -6.03
N ASP A 98 12.05 1.77 -6.54
CA ASP A 98 13.24 2.56 -6.83
C ASP A 98 13.69 3.34 -5.58
N ALA A 99 14.94 3.82 -5.60
CA ALA A 99 15.52 4.60 -4.50
C ALA A 99 14.68 5.84 -4.10
N PRO A 100 14.10 6.61 -5.05
CA PRO A 100 13.20 7.71 -4.70
C PRO A 100 11.99 7.29 -3.86
N TRP A 101 11.35 6.16 -4.18
CA TRP A 101 10.23 5.67 -3.39
C TRP A 101 10.61 5.17 -2.00
N LEU A 102 11.78 4.54 -1.85
CA LEU A 102 12.30 4.17 -0.53
C LEU A 102 12.51 5.40 0.34
N SER A 103 13.22 6.41 -0.18
CA SER A 103 13.45 7.68 0.52
C SER A 103 12.14 8.38 0.88
N ARG A 104 11.13 8.30 0.00
CA ARG A 104 9.79 8.84 0.26
C ARG A 104 9.08 8.15 1.41
N ILE A 105 9.12 6.82 1.48
CA ILE A 105 8.52 6.03 2.58
C ILE A 105 9.24 6.34 3.89
N GLU A 106 10.58 6.35 3.90
CA GLU A 106 11.37 6.64 5.08
C GLU A 106 11.12 8.06 5.60
N SER A 107 11.09 9.06 4.71
CA SER A 107 10.83 10.45 5.09
C SER A 107 9.42 10.62 5.68
N ALA A 108 8.42 9.94 5.12
CA ALA A 108 7.06 9.96 5.67
C ALA A 108 6.99 9.30 7.05
N GLN A 109 7.68 8.17 7.25
CA GLN A 109 7.74 7.48 8.54
C GLN A 109 8.43 8.33 9.61
N LEU A 110 9.52 9.02 9.27
CA LEU A 110 10.22 9.92 10.19
C LEU A 110 9.39 11.16 10.55
N ALA A 111 8.64 11.72 9.59
CA ALA A 111 7.76 12.85 9.83
C ALA A 111 6.52 12.48 10.66
N ASN A 112 6.02 11.25 10.53
CA ASN A 112 4.81 10.76 11.19
C ASN A 112 5.06 9.42 11.90
N PRO A 113 5.88 9.38 12.95
CA PRO A 113 6.28 8.13 13.62
C PRO A 113 5.13 7.42 14.34
N ARG A 114 3.99 8.08 14.54
CA ARG A 114 2.78 7.51 15.16
C ARG A 114 1.86 6.80 14.18
N ASP A 115 2.05 6.97 12.87
CA ASP A 115 1.24 6.26 11.88
C ASP A 115 1.79 4.84 11.69
N ALA A 116 1.09 3.86 12.28
CA ALA A 116 1.45 2.45 12.20
C ALA A 116 1.53 1.93 10.75
N ARG A 117 0.75 2.51 9.81
CA ARG A 117 0.76 2.12 8.40
C ARG A 117 2.05 2.54 7.70
N LEU A 118 2.54 3.74 8.00
CA LEU A 118 3.83 4.22 7.50
C LEU A 118 4.98 3.42 8.09
N GLN A 119 4.90 3.11 9.39
CA GLN A 119 5.88 2.26 10.05
C GLN A 119 5.91 0.84 9.47
N TYR A 120 4.74 0.28 9.16
CA TYR A 120 4.61 -1.00 8.46
C TYR A 120 5.28 -0.97 7.09
N LEU A 121 4.96 -0.01 6.23
CA LEU A 121 5.56 0.11 4.90
C LEU A 121 7.08 0.28 4.95
N ALA A 122 7.58 1.09 5.88
CA ALA A 122 9.02 1.23 6.09
C ALA A 122 9.66 -0.10 6.55
N GLY A 123 8.98 -0.84 7.43
CA GLY A 123 9.42 -2.16 7.88
C GLY A 123 9.50 -3.19 6.76
N VAL A 124 8.46 -3.28 5.92
CA VAL A 124 8.46 -4.21 4.77
C VAL A 124 9.46 -3.77 3.70
N ALA A 125 9.63 -2.47 3.45
CA ALA A 125 10.71 -1.98 2.59
C ALA A 125 12.09 -2.41 3.12
N CYS A 126 12.34 -2.27 4.43
CA CYS A 126 13.58 -2.76 5.04
C CYS A 126 13.77 -4.28 4.85
N LEU A 127 12.69 -5.08 4.89
CA LEU A 127 12.78 -6.51 4.58
C LEU A 127 13.25 -6.75 3.15
N LYS A 128 12.67 -6.08 2.16
CA LYS A 128 13.04 -6.29 0.76
C LYS A 128 14.50 -5.92 0.48
N HIS A 129 15.04 -4.95 1.23
CA HIS A 129 16.44 -4.54 1.16
C HIS A 129 17.37 -5.29 2.12
N GLN A 130 16.91 -6.40 2.73
CA GLN A 130 17.73 -7.23 3.62
C GLN A 130 18.24 -6.52 4.88
N LEU A 131 17.58 -5.43 5.28
CA LEU A 131 17.86 -4.68 6.51
C LEU A 131 17.11 -5.31 7.69
N TRP A 132 17.40 -6.57 7.98
CA TRP A 132 16.60 -7.44 8.85
C TRP A 132 16.35 -6.88 10.26
N GLY A 133 17.39 -6.32 10.91
CA GLY A 133 17.24 -5.77 12.26
C GLY A 133 16.31 -4.55 12.31
N LYS A 134 16.45 -3.61 11.37
CA LYS A 134 15.58 -2.43 11.25
C LYS A 134 14.16 -2.85 10.89
N ALA A 135 14.01 -3.80 9.97
CA ALA A 135 12.71 -4.36 9.60
C ALA A 135 12.00 -4.98 10.81
N GLN A 136 12.69 -5.84 11.56
CA GLN A 136 12.13 -6.47 12.76
C GLN A 136 11.66 -5.43 13.77
N GLN A 137 12.50 -4.43 14.06
CA GLN A 137 12.16 -3.35 14.98
C GLN A 137 10.91 -2.59 14.54
N LEU A 138 10.86 -2.17 13.27
CA LEU A 138 9.72 -1.41 12.74
C LEU A 138 8.44 -2.24 12.73
N LEU A 139 8.49 -3.49 12.28
CA LEU A 139 7.33 -4.37 12.20
C LEU A 139 6.81 -4.78 13.57
N THR A 140 7.70 -5.00 14.55
CA THR A 140 7.30 -5.33 15.93
C THR A 140 6.50 -4.20 16.58
N GLN A 141 6.90 -2.96 16.30
CA GLN A 141 6.21 -1.76 16.79
C GLN A 141 4.90 -1.49 16.02
N ALA A 142 4.90 -1.70 14.70
CA ALA A 142 3.72 -1.47 13.87
C ALA A 142 2.62 -2.50 14.12
N ALA A 143 2.96 -3.79 14.17
CA ALA A 143 2.00 -4.91 14.22
C ALA A 143 0.83 -4.71 15.19
N PRO A 144 1.03 -4.38 16.49
CA PRO A 144 -0.10 -4.22 17.42
C PRO A 144 -0.93 -2.95 17.21
N GLN A 145 -0.40 -1.94 16.49
CA GLN A 145 -1.03 -0.63 16.30
C GLN A 145 -1.75 -0.51 14.94
N LEU A 146 -1.60 -1.50 14.07
CA LEU A 146 -2.26 -1.49 12.76
C LEU A 146 -3.78 -1.64 12.93
N PRO A 147 -4.59 -0.77 12.31
CA PRO A 147 -6.04 -0.77 12.53
C PRO A 147 -6.73 -1.96 11.87
N ASP A 148 -6.22 -2.43 10.74
CA ASP A 148 -6.81 -3.50 9.93
C ASP A 148 -6.26 -4.88 10.29
N ALA A 149 -7.15 -5.86 10.47
CA ALA A 149 -6.80 -7.23 10.84
C ALA A 149 -5.93 -7.91 9.77
N SER A 150 -6.25 -7.74 8.50
CA SER A 150 -5.47 -8.35 7.42
C SER A 150 -4.03 -7.79 7.38
N LEU A 151 -3.87 -6.50 7.66
CA LEU A 151 -2.57 -5.83 7.69
C LEU A 151 -1.76 -6.26 8.93
N ARG A 152 -2.41 -6.39 10.10
CA ARG A 152 -1.82 -7.02 11.28
C ARG A 152 -1.34 -8.44 11.01
N ALA A 153 -2.17 -9.26 10.36
CA ALA A 153 -1.81 -10.62 9.98
C ALA A 153 -0.53 -10.62 9.12
N SER A 154 -0.44 -9.69 8.18
CA SER A 154 0.71 -9.56 7.27
C SER A 154 1.98 -9.15 8.03
N ALA A 155 1.89 -8.20 8.95
CA ALA A 155 3.02 -7.81 9.82
C ALA A 155 3.52 -8.98 10.68
N TRP A 156 2.61 -9.77 11.24
CA TRP A 156 2.98 -10.95 12.02
C TRP A 156 3.61 -12.05 11.17
N ARG A 157 3.14 -12.28 9.94
CA ARG A 157 3.78 -13.23 9.00
C ARG A 157 5.21 -12.82 8.66
N HIS A 158 5.42 -11.54 8.34
CA HIS A 158 6.75 -10.99 8.10
C HIS A 158 7.68 -11.15 9.32
N LEU A 159 7.18 -10.96 10.53
CA LEU A 159 7.95 -11.20 11.77
C LEU A 159 8.26 -12.68 12.00
N ALA A 160 7.34 -13.59 11.64
CA ALA A 160 7.56 -15.02 11.72
C ALA A 160 8.67 -15.47 10.77
N GLU A 161 8.62 -15.03 9.51
CA GLU A 161 9.65 -15.30 8.50
C GLU A 161 11.04 -14.78 8.93
N LEU A 162 11.09 -13.59 9.56
CA LEU A 162 12.32 -13.05 10.15
C LEU A 162 12.88 -13.92 11.28
N ALA A 163 12.00 -14.45 12.14
CA ALA A 163 12.39 -15.32 13.23
C ALA A 163 12.90 -16.68 12.73
N GLU A 164 12.26 -17.26 11.71
CA GLU A 164 12.72 -18.50 11.05
C GLU A 164 14.12 -18.34 10.47
N ARG A 165 14.40 -17.23 9.79
CA ARG A 165 15.74 -16.92 9.25
C ARG A 165 16.83 -16.87 10.31
N ARG A 166 16.47 -16.60 11.56
CA ARG A 166 17.36 -16.57 12.72
C ARG A 166 17.42 -17.90 13.48
N ASN A 167 16.72 -18.94 13.00
CA ASN A 167 16.51 -20.21 13.71
C ASN A 167 15.79 -20.05 15.06
N ASP A 168 15.02 -18.98 15.24
CA ASP A 168 14.26 -18.69 16.45
C ASP A 168 12.85 -19.27 16.35
N SER A 169 12.76 -20.59 16.55
CA SER A 169 11.53 -21.37 16.30
C SER A 169 10.38 -20.97 17.23
N GLU A 170 10.67 -20.55 18.47
CA GLU A 170 9.67 -20.12 19.43
C GLU A 170 9.04 -18.78 19.03
N ALA A 171 9.87 -17.80 18.65
CA ALA A 171 9.39 -16.52 18.16
C ALA A 171 8.60 -16.67 16.85
N ALA A 172 9.06 -17.54 15.94
CA ALA A 172 8.36 -17.85 14.71
C ALA A 172 6.97 -18.44 14.97
N ALA A 173 6.87 -19.49 15.79
CA ALA A 173 5.59 -20.12 16.14
C ALA A 173 4.62 -19.12 16.80
N THR A 174 5.13 -18.26 17.68
CA THR A 174 4.32 -17.21 18.32
C THR A 174 3.79 -16.20 17.31
N ALA A 175 4.63 -15.76 16.38
CA ALA A 175 4.25 -14.81 15.34
C ALA A 175 3.25 -15.43 14.34
N TRP A 176 3.45 -16.67 13.90
CA TRP A 176 2.49 -17.41 13.08
C TRP A 176 1.14 -17.56 13.76
N LYS A 177 1.14 -17.91 15.06
CA LYS A 177 -0.09 -18.00 15.85
C LYS A 177 -0.83 -16.67 15.91
N LYS A 178 -0.11 -15.56 16.15
CA LYS A 178 -0.71 -14.23 16.13
C LYS A 178 -1.29 -13.92 14.76
N ALA A 179 -0.54 -14.13 13.68
CA ALA A 179 -1.02 -13.92 12.32
C ALA A 179 -2.31 -14.69 12.01
N ALA A 180 -2.40 -15.93 12.47
CA ALA A 180 -3.57 -16.78 12.28
C ALA A 180 -4.78 -16.36 13.14
N LEU A 181 -4.60 -15.58 14.21
CA LEU A 181 -5.71 -15.10 15.05
C LEU A 181 -6.27 -13.76 14.59
N GLU A 182 -5.62 -13.10 13.63
CA GLU A 182 -6.13 -11.88 13.00
C GLU A 182 -7.17 -12.27 11.93
N HIS A 183 -8.45 -12.29 12.31
CA HIS A 183 -9.60 -12.56 11.45
C HIS A 183 -10.59 -11.39 11.47
#